data_AF-B7Q741-F1
#
_entry.id   AF-B7Q741-F1
#
_cell.length_a   1.000
_cell.length_b   1.000
_cell.length_c   1.000
_cell.angle_alpha   90.00
_cell.angle_beta   90.00
_cell.angle_gamma   90.00
#
_symmetry.space_group_name_H-M   'P 1'
#
loop_
_entity.id
_entity.type
_entity.pdbx_description
1 polymer ?
#
loop_
_entity_poly.entity_id
_entity_poly.type
_entity_poly.pdbx_seq_one_letter_code
_entity_poly.pdbx_strand_id
1 'polypeptide(L)'
;MDAVELPTSEELLVRFTGYDYAVFVIALALSGAIGLYNAIKGSPGETLPEMLTGNKELPVWPVGTSLMASFISAAFLLGNATEIYANGTMYFMTVISYFITIPVTAHFYMPIFYNLPIVTAYEVSAPTFRLYSNV
;
A
#
# COMPACT_ATOMS: atom_id res chain seq x y z
N MET A 1 22.47 13.44 28.55
CA MET A 1 21.61 13.33 27.37
C MET A 1 22.48 13.76 26.22
N ASP A 2 23.30 12.82 25.75
CA ASP A 2 24.35 13.12 24.79
C ASP A 2 23.69 13.54 23.48
N ALA A 3 24.10 14.70 22.96
CA ALA A 3 23.67 15.15 21.65
C ALA A 3 24.07 14.05 20.66
N VAL A 4 23.09 13.42 20.02
CA VAL A 4 23.33 12.59 18.84
C VAL A 4 23.89 13.54 17.78
N GLU A 5 25.21 13.64 17.73
CA GLU A 5 25.92 14.29 16.62
C GLU A 5 25.56 13.49 15.38
N LEU A 6 24.65 14.04 14.56
CA LEU A 6 24.29 13.44 13.29
C LEU A 6 25.55 13.39 12.43
N PRO A 7 25.96 12.22 11.92
CA PRO A 7 27.16 12.11 11.10
C PRO A 7 27.06 13.05 9.91
N THR A 8 28.13 13.80 9.66
CA THR A 8 28.22 14.74 8.52
C THR A 8 27.98 13.98 7.21
N SER A 9 27.36 14.65 6.23
CA SER A 9 27.01 14.05 4.93
C SER A 9 28.21 13.43 4.22
N GLU A 10 29.43 13.95 4.46
CA GLU A 10 30.67 13.37 3.94
C GLU A 10 31.01 12.00 4.56
N GLU A 11 30.79 11.77 5.85
CA GLU A 11 30.99 10.46 6.48
C GLU A 11 29.94 9.43 6.06
N LEU A 12 28.70 9.87 5.79
CA LEU A 12 27.66 9.00 5.26
C LEU A 12 28.00 8.53 3.85
N LEU A 13 28.53 9.40 2.99
CA LEU A 13 28.99 9.02 1.65
C LEU A 13 30.17 8.04 1.70
N VAL A 14 31.05 8.17 2.68
CA VAL A 14 32.16 7.21 2.90
C VAL A 14 31.65 5.87 3.44
N ARG A 15 30.56 5.85 4.22
CA ARG A 15 29.91 4.62 4.71
C ARG A 15 29.13 3.87 3.63
N PHE A 16 28.56 4.57 2.64
CA PHE A 16 27.88 3.95 1.52
C PHE A 16 28.86 3.17 0.66
N THR A 17 28.91 1.87 0.89
CA THR A 17 29.85 0.96 0.25
C THR A 17 29.29 0.54 -1.12
N GLY A 18 30.13 0.03 -2.02
CA GLY A 18 29.68 -0.53 -3.30
C GLY A 18 28.59 -1.60 -3.17
N TYR A 19 28.49 -2.27 -2.02
CA TYR A 19 27.41 -3.22 -1.70
C TYR A 19 26.04 -2.56 -1.61
N ASP A 20 25.93 -1.35 -1.06
CA ASP A 20 24.65 -0.65 -0.93
C ASP A 20 24.10 -0.28 -2.31
N TYR A 21 24.98 0.17 -3.21
CA TYR A 21 24.63 0.40 -4.61
C TYR A 21 24.25 -0.90 -5.34
N ALA A 22 24.95 -2.00 -5.08
CA ALA A 22 24.61 -3.29 -5.67
C ALA A 22 23.21 -3.75 -5.24
N VAL A 23 22.87 -3.65 -3.94
CA VAL A 23 21.54 -4.00 -3.43
C VAL A 23 20.47 -3.09 -4.03
N PHE A 24 20.73 -1.79 -4.16
CA PHE A 24 19.79 -0.85 -4.77
C PHE A 24 19.51 -1.19 -6.24
N VAL A 25 20.55 -1.44 -7.03
CA VAL A 25 20.41 -1.81 -8.45
C VAL A 25 19.70 -3.15 -8.60
N ILE A 26 20.01 -4.14 -7.75
CA ILE A 26 19.33 -5.45 -7.76
C ILE A 26 17.84 -5.30 -7.40
N ALA A 27 17.51 -4.52 -6.37
CA ALA A 27 16.12 -4.28 -5.98
C ALA A 27 15.32 -3.60 -7.08
N LEU A 28 15.90 -2.57 -7.73
CA LEU A 28 15.31 -1.92 -8.90
C LEU A 28 15.15 -2.87 -10.08
N ALA A 29 16.17 -3.68 -10.37
CA ALA A 29 16.14 -4.64 -11.46
C ALA A 29 15.06 -5.70 -11.24
N LEU A 30 14.92 -6.24 -10.03
CA LEU A 30 13.87 -7.21 -9.70
C LEU A 30 12.47 -6.59 -9.77
N SER A 31 12.28 -5.40 -9.21
CA SER A 31 10.99 -4.67 -9.28
C SER A 31 10.60 -4.36 -10.73
N GLY A 32 11.54 -3.81 -11.50
CA GLY A 32 11.36 -3.52 -12.92
C GLY A 32 11.13 -4.77 -13.76
N ALA A 33 11.82 -5.87 -13.45
CA ALA A 33 11.64 -7.15 -14.15
C ALA A 33 10.24 -7.73 -13.93
N ILE A 34 9.67 -7.65 -12.72
CA ILE A 34 8.30 -8.09 -12.45
C ILE A 34 7.30 -7.22 -13.24
N GLY A 35 7.50 -5.90 -13.24
CA GLY A 35 6.68 -4.98 -14.01
C GLY A 35 6.74 -5.25 -15.51
N LEU A 36 7.95 -5.47 -16.05
CA LEU A 36 8.17 -5.77 -17.46
C LEU A 36 7.62 -7.15 -17.86
N TYR A 37 7.77 -8.15 -16.99
CA TYR A 37 7.19 -9.48 -17.20
C TYR A 37 5.67 -9.40 -17.33
N ASN A 38 5.00 -8.67 -16.43
CA ASN A 38 3.55 -8.46 -16.50
C ASN A 38 3.14 -7.61 -17.71
N ALA A 39 3.94 -6.63 -18.13
CA ALA A 39 3.67 -5.80 -19.30
C ALA A 39 3.76 -6.59 -20.62
N ILE A 40 4.70 -7.53 -20.75
CA ILE A 40 4.87 -8.36 -21.96
C ILE A 40 3.85 -9.50 -22.00
N LYS A 41 3.48 -10.04 -20.82
CA LYS A 41 2.54 -11.17 -20.71
C LYS A 41 1.07 -10.74 -20.71
N GLY A 42 0.77 -9.47 -20.45
CA GLY A 42 -0.58 -8.91 -20.55
C GLY A 42 -1.11 -9.06 -21.97
N SER A 43 -2.25 -9.76 -22.13
CA SER A 43 -2.86 -9.94 -23.44
C SER A 43 -3.54 -8.62 -23.86
N PRO A 44 -3.33 -8.11 -25.10
CA PRO A 44 -3.88 -6.83 -25.58
C PRO A 44 -5.41 -6.81 -25.77
N GLY A 45 -6.17 -7.66 -25.07
CA GLY A 45 -7.62 -7.79 -25.17
C GLY A 45 -8.37 -7.91 -23.85
N GLU A 46 -7.70 -7.82 -22.69
CA GLU A 46 -8.41 -7.71 -21.41
C GLU A 46 -9.08 -6.34 -21.33
N THR A 47 -10.40 -6.31 -21.17
CA THR A 47 -11.11 -5.04 -21.03
C THR A 47 -10.64 -4.35 -19.74
N LEU A 48 -10.49 -3.01 -19.75
CA LEU A 48 -10.11 -2.21 -18.57
C LEU A 48 -10.80 -2.66 -17.26
N PRO A 49 -12.12 -2.93 -17.22
CA PRO A 49 -12.76 -3.44 -16.01
C PRO A 49 -12.28 -4.85 -15.60
N GLU A 50 -11.96 -5.75 -16.52
CA GLU A 50 -11.41 -7.08 -16.21
C GLU A 50 -9.99 -6.97 -15.61
N MET A 51 -9.15 -6.07 -16.13
CA MET A 51 -7.82 -5.79 -15.56
C MET A 51 -7.90 -5.17 -14.15
N LEU A 52 -8.87 -4.28 -13.90
CA LEU A 52 -9.02 -3.60 -12.62
C LEU A 52 -9.69 -4.46 -11.55
N THR A 53 -10.61 -5.35 -11.95
CA THR A 53 -11.39 -6.19 -11.01
C THR A 53 -10.89 -7.63 -10.92
N GLY A 54 -9.99 -8.05 -11.81
CA GLY A 54 -9.44 -9.42 -11.85
C GLY A 54 -10.52 -10.49 -11.91
N ASN A 55 -11.60 -10.24 -12.66
CA ASN A 55 -12.79 -11.09 -12.77
C ASN A 55 -13.53 -11.39 -11.44
N LYS A 56 -13.26 -10.67 -10.34
CA LYS A 56 -13.77 -10.96 -8.99
C LYS A 56 -13.41 -12.37 -8.46
N GLU A 57 -12.49 -13.06 -9.12
CA GLU A 57 -12.01 -14.39 -8.73
C GLU A 57 -10.66 -14.33 -8.00
N LEU A 58 -10.10 -13.13 -7.81
CA LEU A 58 -8.84 -12.95 -7.09
C LEU A 58 -9.00 -13.42 -5.64
N PRO A 59 -8.13 -14.34 -5.16
CA PRO A 59 -8.17 -14.78 -3.77
C PRO A 59 -7.97 -13.61 -2.80
N VAL A 60 -8.53 -13.70 -1.60
CA VAL A 60 -8.49 -12.60 -0.61
C VAL A 60 -7.06 -12.23 -0.19
N TRP A 61 -6.14 -13.19 -0.20
CA TRP A 61 -4.74 -13.01 0.18
C TRP A 61 -3.93 -12.06 -0.74
N PRO A 62 -3.90 -12.25 -2.08
CA PRO A 62 -3.24 -11.31 -3.00
C PRO A 62 -3.90 -9.92 -3.00
N VAL A 63 -5.22 -9.84 -2.84
CA VAL A 63 -5.93 -8.55 -2.72
C VAL A 63 -5.51 -7.82 -1.45
N GLY A 64 -5.51 -8.51 -0.30
CA GLY A 64 -5.10 -7.93 0.97
C GLY A 64 -3.64 -7.48 0.98
N THR A 65 -2.73 -8.28 0.43
CA THR A 65 -1.31 -7.93 0.34
C THR A 65 -1.06 -6.74 -0.60
N SER A 66 -1.75 -6.66 -1.73
CA SER A 66 -1.67 -5.48 -2.61
C SER A 66 -2.21 -4.22 -1.93
N LEU A 67 -3.28 -4.33 -1.15
CA LEU A 67 -3.84 -3.20 -0.40
C LEU A 67 -2.86 -2.71 0.68
N MET A 68 -2.25 -3.64 1.43
CA MET A 68 -1.23 -3.32 2.42
C MET A 68 -0.01 -2.65 1.78
N ALA A 69 0.42 -3.15 0.61
CA ALA A 69 1.51 -2.54 -0.14
C ALA A 69 1.20 -1.08 -0.54
N SER A 70 -0.04 -0.78 -0.93
CA SER A 70 -0.48 0.59 -1.25
C SER A 70 -0.55 1.51 -0.03
N PHE A 71 -0.78 0.98 1.17
CA PHE A 71 -0.84 1.78 2.40
C PHE A 71 0.53 2.10 2.99
N ILE A 72 1.53 1.25 2.77
CA ILE A 72 2.86 1.43 3.35
C ILE A 72 3.67 2.45 2.54
N SER A 73 4.05 3.54 3.19
CA SER A 73 4.89 4.61 2.60
C SER A 73 6.17 4.83 3.41
N ALA A 74 7.21 5.37 2.77
CA ALA A 74 8.47 5.72 3.44
C ALA A 74 8.25 6.72 4.58
N ALA A 75 7.34 7.69 4.39
CA ALA A 75 6.99 8.66 5.42
C ALA A 75 6.31 8.01 6.63
N PHE A 76 5.49 6.98 6.40
CA PHE A 76 4.84 6.22 7.48
C PHE A 76 5.88 5.49 8.33
N LEU A 77 6.86 4.84 7.71
CA LEU A 77 7.92 4.14 8.43
C LEU A 77 8.79 5.09 9.27
N LEU A 78 9.25 6.19 8.66
CA LEU A 78 10.04 7.20 9.36
C LEU A 78 9.25 7.88 10.49
N GLY A 79 7.97 8.18 10.25
CA GLY A 79 7.07 8.75 11.25
C GLY A 79 6.89 7.82 12.45
N ASN A 80 6.60 6.53 12.21
CA ASN A 80 6.47 5.55 13.29
C ASN A 80 7.77 5.37 14.09
N ALA A 81 8.93 5.31 13.42
CA ALA A 81 10.20 5.23 14.11
C ALA A 81 10.42 6.45 15.02
N THR A 82 10.19 7.66 14.49
CA THR A 82 10.32 8.91 15.25
C THR A 82 9.40 8.93 16.48
N GLU A 83 8.14 8.53 16.30
CA GLU A 83 7.16 8.41 17.39
C GLU A 83 7.60 7.41 18.47
N ILE A 84 8.14 6.26 18.08
CA ILE A 84 8.65 5.25 19.02
C ILE A 84 9.88 5.79 19.78
N TYR A 85 10.78 6.50 19.11
CA TYR A 85 11.95 7.10 19.77
C TYR A 85 11.57 8.25 20.73
N ALA A 86 10.53 9.02 20.42
CA ALA A 86 10.09 10.14 21.25
C ALA A 86 9.16 9.72 22.40
N ASN A 87 8.15 8.90 22.11
CA ASN A 87 7.04 8.58 23.02
C ASN A 87 7.08 7.15 23.55
N GLY A 88 8.04 6.32 23.12
CA GLY A 88 8.32 4.98 23.65
C GLY A 88 7.08 4.09 23.68
N THR A 89 6.60 3.79 24.89
CA THR A 89 5.53 2.83 25.15
C THR A 89 4.14 3.30 24.72
N MET A 90 3.91 4.60 24.49
CA MET A 90 2.59 5.12 24.11
C MET A 90 2.16 4.66 22.70
N TYR A 91 3.14 4.37 21.83
CA TYR A 91 2.90 3.87 20.48
C TYR A 91 2.12 2.52 20.46
N PHE A 92 2.25 1.70 21.52
CA PHE A 92 1.50 0.44 21.62
C PHE A 92 -0.02 0.63 21.58
N MET A 93 -0.54 1.78 22.04
CA MET A 93 -1.97 2.08 21.95
C MET A 93 -2.45 2.16 20.50
N THR A 94 -1.63 2.69 19.60
CA THR A 94 -1.90 2.74 18.16
C THR A 94 -1.96 1.34 17.55
N VAL A 95 -1.05 0.45 17.96
CA VAL A 95 -1.03 -0.96 17.49
C VAL A 95 -2.30 -1.70 17.91
N ILE A 96 -2.73 -1.53 19.16
CA ILE A 96 -3.97 -2.13 19.67
C ILE A 96 -5.19 -1.57 18.93
N SER A 97 -5.21 -0.26 18.66
CA SER A 97 -6.27 0.38 17.88
C SER A 97 -6.37 -0.23 16.48
N TYR A 98 -5.26 -0.39 15.75
CA TYR A 98 -5.28 -1.00 14.43
C TYR A 98 -5.79 -2.44 14.45
N PHE A 99 -5.41 -3.23 15.46
CA PHE A 99 -5.85 -4.61 15.59
C PHE A 99 -7.38 -4.74 15.72
N ILE A 100 -8.03 -3.77 16.38
CA ILE A 100 -9.49 -3.76 16.55
C ILE A 100 -10.19 -3.13 15.33
N THR A 101 -9.65 -2.04 14.79
CA THR A 101 -10.28 -1.32 13.67
C THR A 101 -10.29 -2.13 12.38
N ILE A 102 -9.22 -2.89 12.07
CA ILE A 102 -9.13 -3.68 10.83
C ILE A 102 -10.28 -4.70 10.68
N PRO A 103 -10.56 -5.59 11.65
CA PRO A 103 -11.65 -6.56 11.52
C PRO A 103 -13.03 -5.90 11.54
N VAL A 104 -13.21 -4.83 12.32
CA VAL A 104 -14.47 -4.07 12.36
C VAL A 104 -14.74 -3.44 11.00
N THR A 105 -13.77 -2.70 10.45
CA THR A 105 -13.90 -2.08 9.13
C THR A 105 -14.09 -3.15 8.04
N ALA A 106 -13.35 -4.27 8.09
CA ALA A 106 -13.54 -5.35 7.13
C ALA A 106 -14.97 -5.92 7.18
N HIS A 107 -15.55 -6.14 8.36
CA HIS A 107 -16.90 -6.72 8.45
C HIS A 107 -18.00 -5.74 8.05
N PHE A 108 -17.87 -4.45 8.37
CA PHE A 108 -18.91 -3.46 8.07
C PHE A 108 -18.81 -2.88 6.65
N TYR A 109 -17.61 -2.60 6.15
CA TYR A 109 -17.43 -1.95 4.84
C TYR A 109 -17.36 -2.93 3.68
N MET A 110 -16.80 -4.13 3.86
CA MET A 110 -16.73 -5.14 2.80
C MET A 110 -18.09 -5.52 2.20
N PRO A 111 -19.16 -5.78 2.97
CA PRO A 111 -20.47 -6.12 2.39
C PRO A 111 -21.11 -4.96 1.63
N ILE A 112 -20.77 -3.71 1.96
CA ILE A 112 -21.28 -2.54 1.25
C ILE A 112 -20.62 -2.46 -0.13
N PHE A 113 -19.30 -2.54 -0.21
CA PHE A 113 -18.58 -2.38 -1.49
C PHE A 113 -18.65 -3.61 -2.40
N TYR A 114 -18.75 -4.83 -1.86
CA TYR A 114 -18.77 -6.05 -2.67
C TYR A 114 -20.07 -6.20 -3.50
N ASN A 115 -21.19 -5.62 -3.03
CA ASN A 115 -22.49 -5.72 -3.71
C ASN A 115 -22.70 -4.68 -4.81
N LEU A 116 -21.84 -3.66 -4.92
CA LEU A 116 -21.98 -2.64 -5.97
C LEU A 116 -21.15 -3.06 -7.21
N PRO A 117 -21.74 -3.13 -8.41
CA PRO A 117 -21.02 -3.38 -9.66
C PRO A 117 -20.31 -2.10 -10.15
N ILE A 118 -19.51 -1.49 -9.29
CA ILE A 118 -18.76 -0.26 -9.58
C ILE A 118 -17.29 -0.60 -9.79
N VAL A 119 -16.68 0.02 -10.80
CA VAL A 119 -15.26 -0.19 -11.14
C VAL A 119 -14.39 0.81 -10.36
N THR A 120 -14.95 1.96 -10.00
CA THR A 120 -14.26 3.01 -9.26
C THR A 120 -15.10 3.52 -8.08
N ALA A 121 -14.46 3.85 -6.95
CA ALA A 121 -15.16 4.38 -5.77
C ALA A 121 -15.88 5.72 -6.04
N TYR A 122 -15.51 6.43 -7.10
CA TYR A 122 -16.11 7.71 -7.51
C TYR A 122 -17.47 7.55 -8.21
N GLU A 123 -17.78 6.36 -8.74
CA GLU A 123 -19.11 6.05 -9.29
C GLU A 123 -20.21 6.09 -8.22
N VAL A 124 -19.84 6.05 -6.93
CA VAL A 124 -20.77 6.22 -5.79
C VAL A 124 -21.22 7.68 -5.61
N SER A 125 -20.68 8.64 -6.37
CA SER A 125 -21.14 10.02 -6.29
C SER A 125 -22.59 10.17 -6.77
N ALA A 126 -23.32 11.10 -6.13
CA ALA A 126 -24.77 11.34 -6.24
C ALA A 126 -25.46 11.20 -7.62
N PRO A 127 -24.84 11.51 -8.79
CA PRO A 127 -25.46 11.23 -10.09
C PRO A 127 -25.85 9.76 -10.32
N THR A 128 -25.08 8.76 -9.86
CA THR A 128 -25.41 7.33 -10.04
C THR A 128 -26.51 6.87 -9.09
N PHE A 129 -26.50 7.37 -7.84
CA PHE A 129 -27.57 7.12 -6.87
C PHE A 129 -28.94 7.59 -7.40
N ARG A 130 -28.98 8.72 -8.12
CA ARG A 130 -30.18 9.23 -8.78
C ARG A 130 -30.69 8.37 -9.95
N LEU A 131 -29.83 7.60 -10.61
CA LEU A 131 -30.25 6.70 -11.70
C LEU A 131 -30.84 5.38 -11.18
N TYR A 132 -30.38 4.91 -10.01
CA TYR A 132 -30.93 3.71 -9.38
C TYR A 132 -32.19 3.97 -8.53
N SER A 133 -32.38 5.19 -8.01
CA SER A 133 -33.59 5.55 -7.23
C SER A 133 -34.80 5.96 -8.08
N ASN A 134 -34.68 5.93 -9.41
CA ASN A 134 -35.71 6.39 -10.35
C ASN A 134 -36.18 5.27 -11.29
N VAL A 135 -36.16 4.04 -10.76
CA VAL A 135 -36.84 2.84 -11.25
C VAL A 135 -37.77 2.35 -10.15
#